data_AF-A0A9E4HSP2-F1
#
_entry.id   AF-A0A9E4HSP2-F1
#
_cell.length_a   1.000
_cell.length_b   1.000
_cell.length_c   1.000
_cell.angle_alpha   90.00
_cell.angle_beta   90.00
_cell.angle_gamma   90.00
#
_symmetry.space_group_name_H-M   'P 1'
#
loop_
_entity.id
_entity.type
_entity.pdbx_description
1 polymer ?
#
loop_
_entity_poly.entity_id
_entity_poly.type
_entity_poly.pdbx_seq_one_letter_code
_entity_poly.pdbx_strand_id
1 'polypeptide(L)'
;MTPFASRLIDMTRARGNPLCAGIDPHLGMIPKLFQRGDMAATAPATVEAVRDFSFELLRRLVGKVPVIKPQSAMFERLGPQGMVLMAELCREAQAEGLLVIMDAKRGDIGSTSTAYAHGFLGHDAGFPSDALTVNPFLGIDTLAPFIEVAEATSSGLFVLVRTSNPGSADIQGITAEDGRPVYHHLADQLRPLVEAAETDCGFSSIGIVAGATYPEEAAELRRLLPSALFLVPGFGAQGGGRDEAFAGFVDGPEGPEGGVVNASRGISFPADAADASTEASWRQAIDAALDAAITTLTRR
;
A
#
# COMPACT_ATOMS: atom_id res chain seq x y z
N MET A 1 -8.28 -16.51 -12.93
CA MET A 1 -7.21 -16.30 -11.93
C MET A 1 -7.87 -16.07 -10.58
N THR A 2 -7.19 -16.35 -9.46
CA THR A 2 -7.74 -16.09 -8.13
C THR A 2 -7.84 -14.57 -7.90
N PRO A 3 -9.01 -14.02 -7.49
CA PRO A 3 -9.17 -12.60 -7.21
C PRO A 3 -8.18 -12.06 -6.18
N PHE A 4 -7.85 -10.76 -6.27
CA PHE A 4 -6.88 -10.12 -5.37
C PHE A 4 -7.23 -10.29 -3.90
N ALA A 5 -8.50 -10.08 -3.52
CA ALA A 5 -8.90 -10.15 -2.12
C ALA A 5 -8.62 -11.53 -1.49
N SER A 6 -8.98 -12.61 -2.20
CA SER A 6 -8.70 -13.97 -1.72
C SER A 6 -7.21 -14.23 -1.59
N ARG A 7 -6.40 -13.80 -2.58
CA ARG A 7 -4.93 -13.91 -2.50
C ARG A 7 -4.36 -13.15 -1.30
N LEU A 8 -4.82 -11.92 -1.04
CA LEU A 8 -4.34 -11.11 0.08
C LEU A 8 -4.68 -11.73 1.43
N ILE A 9 -5.91 -12.19 1.60
CA ILE A 9 -6.38 -12.80 2.85
C ILE A 9 -5.64 -14.11 3.11
N ASP A 10 -5.51 -14.98 2.09
CA ASP A 10 -4.76 -16.23 2.22
C ASP A 10 -3.30 -15.99 2.58
N MET A 11 -2.65 -15.01 1.95
CA MET A 11 -1.27 -14.66 2.26
C MET A 11 -1.10 -14.06 3.64
N THR A 12 -2.03 -13.20 4.07
CA THR A 12 -2.01 -12.61 5.42
C THR A 12 -2.14 -13.69 6.49
N ARG A 13 -3.06 -14.64 6.30
CA ARG A 13 -3.23 -15.81 7.17
C ARG A 13 -1.98 -16.69 7.16
N ALA A 14 -1.45 -17.03 5.98
CA ALA A 14 -0.27 -17.89 5.85
C ALA A 14 1.02 -17.27 6.43
N ARG A 15 1.17 -15.94 6.39
CA ARG A 15 2.29 -15.21 7.00
C ARG A 15 2.04 -14.89 8.48
N GLY A 16 0.81 -15.07 8.96
CA GLY A 16 0.39 -14.76 10.31
C GLY A 16 0.48 -13.27 10.67
N ASN A 17 0.53 -12.36 9.68
CA ASN A 17 0.60 -10.92 9.93
C ASN A 17 0.07 -10.10 8.74
N PRO A 18 -0.61 -8.97 8.97
CA PRO A 18 -1.16 -8.10 7.92
C PRO A 18 -0.20 -6.98 7.49
N LEU A 19 1.11 -7.14 7.73
CA LEU A 19 2.08 -6.07 7.47
C LEU A 19 2.23 -5.83 5.96
N CYS A 20 2.04 -4.59 5.56
CA CYS A 20 2.31 -4.11 4.21
C CYS A 20 3.60 -3.28 4.22
N ALA A 21 4.70 -3.86 3.75
CA ALA A 21 6.00 -3.19 3.80
C ALA A 21 6.13 -2.16 2.66
N GLY A 22 6.31 -0.89 3.01
CA GLY A 22 6.59 0.16 2.03
C GLY A 22 8.04 0.12 1.57
N ILE A 23 8.27 0.20 0.26
CA ILE A 23 9.59 0.40 -0.34
C ILE A 23 9.61 1.78 -0.99
N ASP A 24 9.97 2.78 -0.19
CA ASP A 24 9.91 4.19 -0.56
C ASP A 24 11.31 4.80 -0.46
N PRO A 25 12.15 4.75 -1.51
CA PRO A 25 13.55 5.15 -1.46
C PRO A 25 13.72 6.68 -1.33
N HIS A 26 13.55 7.20 -0.12
CA HIS A 26 13.85 8.58 0.20
C HIS A 26 15.35 8.84 0.08
N LEU A 27 15.80 9.49 -1.00
CA LEU A 27 17.22 9.69 -1.31
C LEU A 27 18.05 10.22 -0.13
N GLY A 28 17.52 11.17 0.64
CA GLY A 28 18.20 11.75 1.80
C GLY A 28 18.31 10.83 3.03
N MET A 29 17.61 9.71 3.02
CA MET A 29 17.62 8.70 4.08
C MET A 29 18.35 7.41 3.68
N ILE A 30 18.72 7.27 2.40
CA ILE A 30 19.50 6.11 1.95
C ILE A 30 20.80 6.05 2.76
N PRO A 31 21.09 4.94 3.47
CA PRO A 31 22.29 4.83 4.28
C PRO A 31 23.56 5.05 3.46
N LYS A 32 24.58 5.68 4.06
CA LYS A 32 25.84 5.98 3.38
C LYS A 32 26.47 4.76 2.71
N LEU A 33 26.25 3.58 3.28
CA LEU A 33 26.67 2.29 2.73
C LEU A 33 26.22 2.07 1.27
N PHE A 34 25.02 2.52 0.90
CA PHE A 34 24.46 2.36 -0.44
C PHE A 34 24.63 3.59 -1.33
N GLN A 35 24.99 4.74 -0.74
CA GLN A 35 25.11 5.98 -1.50
C GLN A 35 26.22 5.91 -2.54
N ARG A 36 25.97 6.48 -3.71
CA ARG A 36 26.92 6.58 -4.81
C ARG A 36 26.88 7.99 -5.39
N GLY A 37 28.05 8.57 -5.65
CA GLY A 37 28.14 9.94 -6.15
C GLY A 37 27.56 10.96 -5.17
N ASP A 38 26.93 12.01 -5.70
CA ASP A 38 26.29 13.09 -4.94
C ASP A 38 24.81 12.85 -4.63
N MET A 39 24.28 11.67 -4.99
CA MET A 39 22.86 11.32 -4.87
C MET A 39 21.90 12.27 -5.60
N ALA A 40 22.35 12.96 -6.65
CA ALA A 40 21.47 13.75 -7.52
C ALA A 40 20.44 12.85 -8.21
N ALA A 41 19.15 13.19 -8.13
CA ALA A 41 18.05 12.25 -8.37
C ALA A 41 18.10 11.48 -9.71
N THR A 42 18.46 12.16 -10.80
CA THR A 42 18.52 11.56 -12.15
C THR A 42 19.91 11.10 -12.56
N ALA A 43 20.91 11.19 -11.67
CA ALA A 43 22.25 10.70 -11.95
C ALA A 43 22.25 9.16 -12.01
N PRO A 44 22.94 8.54 -12.99
CA PRO A 44 23.01 7.08 -13.09
C PRO A 44 23.49 6.40 -11.79
N ALA A 45 24.46 7.01 -11.11
CA ALA A 45 24.96 6.51 -9.82
C ALA A 45 23.87 6.45 -8.74
N THR A 46 22.97 7.42 -8.71
CA THR A 46 21.85 7.47 -7.76
C THR A 46 20.82 6.39 -8.06
N VAL A 47 20.52 6.13 -9.34
CA VAL A 47 19.61 5.03 -9.73
C VAL A 47 20.17 3.69 -9.27
N GLU A 48 21.47 3.46 -9.46
CA GLU A 48 22.13 2.25 -8.98
C GLU A 48 22.15 2.14 -7.44
N ALA A 49 22.36 3.26 -6.73
CA ALA A 49 22.28 3.29 -5.27
C ALA A 49 20.87 2.92 -4.77
N VAL A 50 19.83 3.44 -5.43
CA VAL A 50 18.43 3.11 -5.12
C VAL A 50 18.15 1.65 -5.47
N ARG A 51 18.66 1.13 -6.58
CA ARG A 51 18.52 -0.28 -6.97
C ARG A 51 19.07 -1.19 -5.90
N ASP A 52 20.33 -1.00 -5.51
CA ASP A 52 20.97 -1.86 -4.50
C ASP A 52 20.19 -1.84 -3.19
N PHE A 53 19.82 -0.65 -2.72
CA PHE A 53 19.06 -0.48 -1.48
C PHE A 53 17.68 -1.16 -1.57
N SER A 54 16.90 -0.89 -2.61
CA SER A 54 15.53 -1.38 -2.74
C SER A 54 15.46 -2.89 -2.94
N PHE A 55 16.38 -3.48 -3.72
CA PHE A 55 16.41 -4.93 -3.94
C PHE A 55 16.97 -5.67 -2.74
N GLU A 56 17.95 -5.10 -2.03
CA GLU A 56 18.42 -5.68 -0.78
C GLU A 56 17.34 -5.64 0.31
N LEU A 57 16.56 -4.56 0.38
CA LEU A 57 15.38 -4.49 1.24
C LEU A 57 14.33 -5.54 0.84
N LEU A 58 14.02 -5.68 -0.45
CA LEU A 58 13.09 -6.69 -0.93
C LEU A 58 13.48 -8.09 -0.45
N ARG A 59 14.76 -8.48 -0.58
CA ARG A 59 15.27 -9.78 -0.08
C ARG A 59 15.02 -10.01 1.40
N ARG A 60 15.00 -8.96 2.23
CA ARG A 60 14.67 -9.08 3.66
C ARG A 60 13.17 -9.29 3.90
N LEU A 61 12.31 -8.83 3.00
CA LEU A 61 10.85 -8.91 3.12
C LEU A 61 10.28 -10.24 2.61
N VAL A 62 10.94 -10.87 1.63
CA VAL A 62 10.54 -12.15 1.04
C VAL A 62 10.32 -13.20 2.13
N GLY A 63 9.16 -13.85 2.08
CA GLY A 63 8.74 -14.88 3.04
C GLY A 63 8.29 -14.37 4.41
N LYS A 64 8.52 -13.09 4.76
CA LYS A 64 8.16 -12.51 6.07
C LYS A 64 6.87 -11.69 6.05
N VAL A 65 6.58 -11.00 4.95
CA VAL A 65 5.36 -10.19 4.78
C VAL A 65 4.49 -10.75 3.65
N PRO A 66 3.17 -10.49 3.65
CA PRO A 66 2.30 -10.86 2.54
C PRO A 66 2.43 -9.91 1.34
N VAL A 67 2.72 -8.63 1.57
CA VAL A 67 2.58 -7.60 0.54
C VAL A 67 3.62 -6.50 0.71
N ILE A 68 4.09 -5.97 -0.42
CA ILE A 68 4.86 -4.74 -0.48
C ILE A 68 4.04 -3.62 -1.13
N LYS A 69 4.39 -2.37 -0.81
CA LYS A 69 3.75 -1.19 -1.37
C LYS A 69 4.75 -0.11 -1.79
N PRO A 70 5.32 -0.19 -2.99
CA PRO A 70 6.14 0.89 -3.53
C PRO A 70 5.33 2.18 -3.73
N GLN A 71 5.88 3.32 -3.35
CA GLN A 71 5.33 4.65 -3.65
C GLN A 71 5.88 5.18 -4.98
N SER A 72 5.02 5.27 -6.01
CA SER A 72 5.47 5.57 -7.38
C SER A 72 6.25 6.89 -7.48
N ALA A 73 5.85 7.91 -6.72
CA ALA A 73 6.50 9.22 -6.73
C ALA A 73 8.00 9.17 -6.37
N MET A 74 8.43 8.21 -5.53
CA MET A 74 9.84 8.06 -5.15
C MET A 74 10.70 7.57 -6.32
N PHE A 75 10.11 6.76 -7.20
CA PHE A 75 10.77 6.25 -8.41
C PHE A 75 10.65 7.23 -9.57
N GLU A 76 9.49 7.88 -9.73
CA GLU A 76 9.26 8.93 -10.74
C GLU A 76 10.31 10.05 -10.65
N ARG A 77 10.71 10.43 -9.44
CA ARG A 77 11.74 11.46 -9.19
C ARG A 77 13.10 11.13 -9.80
N LEU A 78 13.40 9.85 -10.03
CA LEU A 78 14.66 9.40 -10.65
C LEU A 78 14.61 9.42 -12.19
N GLY A 79 13.49 9.84 -12.77
CA GLY A 79 13.29 9.88 -14.22
C GLY A 79 12.94 8.51 -14.82
N PRO A 80 13.08 8.33 -16.15
CA PRO A 80 12.67 7.10 -16.84
C PRO A 80 13.31 5.83 -16.26
N GLN A 81 14.57 5.93 -15.82
CA GLN A 81 15.35 4.84 -15.26
C GLN A 81 14.83 4.44 -13.86
N GLY A 82 14.28 5.39 -13.10
CA GLY A 82 13.54 5.08 -11.87
C GLY A 82 12.28 4.28 -12.14
N MET A 83 11.55 4.62 -13.21
CA MET A 83 10.34 3.89 -13.60
C MET A 83 10.67 2.47 -14.08
N VAL A 84 11.78 2.29 -14.82
CA VAL A 84 12.30 0.95 -15.16
C VAL A 84 12.62 0.17 -13.89
N LEU A 85 13.35 0.80 -12.95
CA LEU A 85 13.72 0.17 -11.68
C LEU A 85 12.51 -0.26 -10.85
N MET A 86 11.49 0.59 -10.77
CA MET A 86 10.24 0.26 -10.08
C MET A 86 9.55 -0.95 -10.72
N ALA A 87 9.50 -1.01 -12.05
CA ALA A 87 8.89 -2.13 -12.76
C ALA A 87 9.64 -3.45 -12.53
N GLU A 88 10.98 -3.41 -12.52
CA GLU A 88 11.82 -4.57 -12.19
C GLU A 88 11.60 -5.03 -10.74
N LEU A 89 11.57 -4.10 -9.79
CA LEU A 89 11.33 -4.39 -8.37
C LEU A 89 9.97 -5.09 -8.17
N CYS A 90 8.92 -4.60 -8.83
CA CYS A 90 7.59 -5.20 -8.72
C CYS A 90 7.56 -6.61 -9.32
N ARG A 91 8.21 -6.83 -10.47
CA ARG A 91 8.33 -8.17 -11.08
C ARG A 91 9.07 -9.14 -10.19
N GLU A 92 10.19 -8.72 -9.59
CA GLU A 92 10.96 -9.58 -8.67
C GLU A 92 10.14 -9.92 -7.43
N ALA A 93 9.42 -8.94 -6.85
CA ALA A 93 8.54 -9.18 -5.70
C ALA A 93 7.45 -10.22 -6.00
N GLN A 94 6.77 -10.10 -7.15
CA GLN A 94 5.76 -11.06 -7.58
C GLN A 94 6.35 -12.45 -7.87
N ALA A 95 7.54 -12.51 -8.46
CA ALA A 95 8.25 -13.77 -8.72
C ALA A 95 8.65 -14.49 -7.42
N GLU A 96 9.00 -13.74 -6.37
CA GLU A 96 9.27 -14.24 -5.02
C GLU A 96 7.99 -14.50 -4.20
N GLY A 97 6.81 -14.37 -4.82
CA GLY A 97 5.53 -14.70 -4.21
C GLY A 97 5.02 -13.66 -3.21
N LEU A 98 5.43 -12.40 -3.33
CA LEU A 98 4.84 -11.26 -2.63
C LEU A 98 3.75 -10.61 -3.49
N LEU A 99 2.70 -10.09 -2.86
CA LEU A 99 1.77 -9.18 -3.55
C LEU A 99 2.37 -7.78 -3.65
N VAL A 100 1.98 -7.05 -4.69
CA VAL A 100 2.38 -5.66 -4.90
C VAL A 100 1.15 -4.76 -4.95
N ILE A 101 1.06 -3.83 -3.99
CA ILE A 101 0.12 -2.71 -4.06
C ILE A 101 0.88 -1.49 -4.58
N MET A 102 0.61 -1.06 -5.81
CA MET A 102 1.21 0.16 -6.33
C MET A 102 0.53 1.37 -5.71
N ASP A 103 1.28 2.18 -4.96
CA ASP A 103 0.76 3.40 -4.37
C ASP A 103 1.01 4.60 -5.29
N ALA A 104 0.15 4.76 -6.29
CA ALA A 104 0.25 5.80 -7.32
C ALA A 104 -0.90 6.82 -7.33
N LYS A 105 -1.98 6.57 -6.57
CA LYS A 105 -3.13 7.47 -6.36
C LYS A 105 -3.68 8.08 -7.66
N ARG A 106 -3.75 7.27 -8.72
CA ARG A 106 -4.18 7.75 -10.05
C ARG A 106 -5.66 8.14 -10.01
N GLY A 107 -6.01 9.18 -10.75
CA GLY A 107 -7.36 9.68 -10.87
C GLY A 107 -7.43 10.61 -12.08
N ASP A 108 -8.25 10.25 -13.04
CA ASP A 108 -8.45 10.96 -14.31
C ASP A 108 -9.83 10.57 -14.85
N ILE A 109 -10.14 10.88 -16.12
CA ILE A 109 -11.42 10.53 -16.75
C ILE A 109 -11.25 9.70 -18.02
N GLY A 110 -12.28 8.91 -18.33
CA GLY A 110 -12.42 8.20 -19.60
C GLY A 110 -11.18 7.41 -20.02
N SER A 111 -10.72 7.62 -21.26
CA SER A 111 -9.60 6.90 -21.86
C SER A 111 -8.27 7.08 -21.12
N THR A 112 -8.09 8.19 -20.39
CA THR A 112 -6.87 8.42 -19.61
C THR A 112 -6.84 7.49 -18.39
N SER A 113 -7.98 7.32 -17.70
CA SER A 113 -8.12 6.32 -16.63
C SER A 113 -7.88 4.90 -17.14
N THR A 114 -8.38 4.56 -18.34
CA THR A 114 -8.10 3.27 -18.99
C THR A 114 -6.60 3.08 -19.23
N ALA A 115 -5.89 4.10 -19.71
CA ALA A 115 -4.45 4.04 -19.92
C ALA A 115 -3.67 3.86 -18.60
N TYR A 116 -4.06 4.55 -17.53
CA TYR A 116 -3.49 4.33 -16.20
C TYR A 116 -3.76 2.91 -15.70
N ALA A 117 -4.99 2.41 -15.86
CA ALA A 117 -5.37 1.08 -15.42
C ALA A 117 -4.51 0.00 -16.10
N HIS A 118 -4.40 0.02 -17.44
CA HIS A 118 -3.53 -0.91 -18.17
C HIS A 118 -2.03 -0.72 -17.89
N GLY A 119 -1.61 0.49 -17.52
CA GLY A 119 -0.21 0.76 -17.20
C GLY A 119 0.25 0.12 -15.89
N PHE A 120 -0.66 -0.10 -14.94
CA PHE A 120 -0.33 -0.54 -13.58
C PHE A 120 -0.93 -1.89 -13.17
N LEU A 121 -2.14 -2.24 -13.62
CA LEU A 121 -2.86 -3.41 -13.10
C LEU A 121 -2.53 -4.69 -13.88
N GLY A 122 -2.13 -5.71 -13.14
CA GLY A 122 -1.87 -7.05 -13.67
C GLY A 122 -0.38 -7.34 -13.86
N HIS A 123 -0.06 -8.62 -13.97
CA HIS A 123 1.32 -9.12 -14.07
C HIS A 123 2.03 -8.69 -15.37
N ASP A 124 1.26 -8.48 -16.44
CA ASP A 124 1.76 -8.10 -17.77
C ASP A 124 1.78 -6.58 -18.00
N ALA A 125 1.38 -5.78 -17.01
CA ALA A 125 1.39 -4.32 -17.13
C ALA A 125 2.82 -3.77 -17.20
N GLY A 126 2.95 -2.53 -17.72
CA GLY A 126 4.24 -1.84 -17.79
C GLY A 126 4.90 -1.69 -16.41
N PHE A 127 4.09 -1.37 -15.40
CA PHE A 127 4.45 -1.26 -13.99
C PHE A 127 3.61 -2.25 -13.17
N PRO A 128 3.94 -3.55 -13.21
CA PRO A 128 3.01 -4.60 -12.78
C PRO A 128 2.69 -4.52 -11.29
N SER A 129 1.40 -4.62 -10.96
CA SER A 129 0.93 -4.68 -9.60
C SER A 129 -0.34 -5.53 -9.44
N ASP A 130 -0.49 -6.07 -8.23
CA ASP A 130 -1.67 -6.85 -7.82
C ASP A 130 -2.82 -5.95 -7.41
N ALA A 131 -2.54 -4.73 -6.97
CA ALA A 131 -3.53 -3.69 -6.76
C ALA A 131 -2.96 -2.29 -6.99
N LEU A 132 -3.85 -1.30 -7.13
CA LEU A 132 -3.52 0.10 -7.38
C LEU A 132 -4.28 1.02 -6.42
N THR A 133 -3.62 2.03 -5.86
CA THR A 133 -4.33 3.12 -5.17
C THR A 133 -4.90 4.12 -6.18
N VAL A 134 -6.17 4.49 -6.01
CA VAL A 134 -6.89 5.39 -6.92
C VAL A 134 -7.62 6.51 -6.17
N ASN A 135 -7.72 7.69 -6.78
CA ASN A 135 -8.34 8.87 -6.20
C ASN A 135 -9.72 9.13 -6.85
N PRO A 136 -10.82 9.04 -6.09
CA PRO A 136 -12.17 9.17 -6.63
C PRO A 136 -12.66 10.64 -6.73
N PHE A 137 -11.79 11.63 -6.49
CA PHE A 137 -12.19 13.04 -6.35
C PHE A 137 -13.03 13.59 -7.52
N LEU A 138 -12.82 13.09 -8.73
CA LEU A 138 -13.51 13.54 -9.94
C LEU A 138 -14.92 12.94 -10.12
N GLY A 139 -15.32 11.99 -9.29
CA GLY A 139 -16.60 11.29 -9.37
C GLY A 139 -16.45 9.79 -9.35
N ILE A 140 -17.48 9.08 -8.87
CA ILE A 140 -17.46 7.62 -8.75
C ILE A 140 -17.38 6.91 -10.10
N ASP A 141 -17.91 7.52 -11.15
CA ASP A 141 -17.88 7.04 -12.53
C ASP A 141 -16.45 6.94 -13.08
N THR A 142 -15.54 7.76 -12.55
CA THR A 142 -14.12 7.74 -12.95
C THR A 142 -13.38 6.48 -12.53
N LEU A 143 -13.96 5.70 -11.61
CA LEU A 143 -13.42 4.41 -11.18
C LEU A 143 -13.73 3.28 -12.17
N ALA A 144 -14.77 3.39 -13.00
CA ALA A 144 -15.22 2.31 -13.87
C ALA A 144 -14.09 1.74 -14.76
N PRO A 145 -13.25 2.56 -15.44
CA PRO A 145 -12.14 2.03 -16.22
C PRO A 145 -11.09 1.25 -15.39
N PHE A 146 -10.88 1.65 -14.13
CA PHE A 146 -9.96 0.93 -13.24
C PHE A 146 -10.57 -0.39 -12.78
N ILE A 147 -11.86 -0.41 -12.47
CA ILE A 147 -12.60 -1.60 -12.03
C ILE A 147 -12.62 -2.64 -13.15
N GLU A 148 -12.97 -2.24 -14.37
CA GLU A 148 -13.02 -3.13 -15.54
C GLU A 148 -11.67 -3.84 -15.78
N VAL A 149 -10.57 -3.09 -15.73
CA VAL A 149 -9.23 -3.69 -15.90
C VAL A 149 -8.85 -4.54 -14.70
N ALA A 150 -9.14 -4.10 -13.47
CA ALA A 150 -8.84 -4.87 -12.26
C ALA A 150 -9.55 -6.22 -12.26
N GLU A 151 -10.83 -6.27 -12.67
CA GLU A 151 -11.57 -7.52 -12.85
C GLU A 151 -10.92 -8.41 -13.90
N ALA A 152 -10.60 -7.84 -15.08
CA ALA A 152 -9.97 -8.57 -16.18
C ALA A 152 -8.60 -9.17 -15.80
N THR A 153 -7.85 -8.52 -14.92
CA THR A 153 -6.52 -8.96 -14.47
C THR A 153 -6.53 -9.66 -13.11
N SER A 154 -7.70 -9.85 -12.49
CA SER A 154 -7.85 -10.33 -11.10
C SER A 154 -7.00 -9.54 -10.09
N SER A 155 -6.86 -8.24 -10.35
CA SER A 155 -6.21 -7.26 -9.49
C SER A 155 -7.22 -6.59 -8.56
N GLY A 156 -6.73 -5.82 -7.60
CA GLY A 156 -7.55 -5.03 -6.69
C GLY A 156 -7.37 -3.52 -6.85
N LEU A 157 -8.23 -2.76 -6.19
CA LEU A 157 -8.13 -1.32 -6.08
C LEU A 157 -8.19 -0.90 -4.62
N PHE A 158 -7.47 0.16 -4.26
CA PHE A 158 -7.62 0.83 -2.97
C PHE A 158 -8.01 2.28 -3.21
N VAL A 159 -9.29 2.59 -3.00
CA VAL A 159 -9.87 3.91 -3.23
C VAL A 159 -9.56 4.83 -2.05
N LEU A 160 -9.06 6.04 -2.29
CA LEU A 160 -8.85 7.02 -1.21
C LEU A 160 -10.20 7.48 -0.64
N VAL A 161 -10.47 7.16 0.64
CA VAL A 161 -11.72 7.55 1.32
C VAL A 161 -11.46 8.50 2.48
N ARG A 162 -10.63 8.07 3.46
CA ARG A 162 -10.34 8.86 4.66
C ARG A 162 -8.87 8.80 5.03
N THR A 163 -8.07 9.74 4.56
CA THR A 163 -6.60 9.73 4.72
C THR A 163 -6.16 10.29 6.08
N SER A 164 -4.94 9.97 6.50
CA SER A 164 -4.41 10.31 7.84
C SER A 164 -3.73 11.69 7.96
N ASN A 165 -3.56 12.41 6.84
CA ASN A 165 -2.90 13.72 6.85
C ASN A 165 -3.81 14.81 7.46
N PRO A 166 -3.26 15.87 8.09
CA PRO A 166 -4.07 16.94 8.69
C PRO A 166 -5.11 17.57 7.74
N GLY A 167 -4.71 17.87 6.50
CA GLY A 167 -5.60 18.45 5.48
C GLY A 167 -6.68 17.50 4.95
N SER A 168 -6.77 16.28 5.45
CA SER A 168 -7.89 15.38 5.12
C SER A 168 -9.24 15.96 5.56
N ALA A 169 -9.26 16.76 6.64
CA ALA A 169 -10.44 17.46 7.12
C ALA A 169 -10.92 18.58 6.17
N ASP A 170 -10.05 19.10 5.30
CA ASP A 170 -10.38 20.22 4.40
C ASP A 170 -11.44 19.87 3.37
N ILE A 171 -11.61 18.57 3.07
CA ILE A 171 -12.60 18.07 2.12
C ILE A 171 -13.33 16.86 2.69
N GLN A 172 -12.58 15.81 3.05
CA GLN A 172 -13.17 14.51 3.41
C GLN A 172 -13.99 14.60 4.70
N GLY A 173 -13.56 15.46 5.64
CA GLY A 173 -14.21 15.69 6.93
C GLY A 173 -15.28 16.78 6.94
N ILE A 174 -15.57 17.45 5.81
CA ILE A 174 -16.63 18.47 5.75
C ILE A 174 -17.96 17.78 6.06
N THR A 175 -18.71 18.32 7.03
CA THR A 175 -20.09 17.91 7.29
C THR A 175 -21.03 18.47 6.21
N ALA A 176 -21.72 17.58 5.49
CA ALA A 176 -22.74 17.93 4.51
C ALA A 176 -24.05 18.37 5.19
N GLU A 177 -25.04 18.78 4.39
CA GLU A 177 -26.34 19.28 4.89
C GLU A 177 -27.12 18.23 5.71
N ASP A 178 -26.92 16.94 5.44
CA ASP A 178 -27.56 15.84 6.18
C ASP A 178 -26.86 15.51 7.51
N GLY A 179 -25.82 16.27 7.87
CA GLY A 179 -25.07 16.10 9.12
C GLY A 179 -23.98 15.03 9.06
N ARG A 180 -23.76 14.37 7.93
CA ARG A 180 -22.69 13.37 7.76
C ARG A 180 -21.49 13.96 7.04
N PRO A 181 -20.26 13.48 7.32
CA PRO A 181 -19.07 13.97 6.65
C PRO A 181 -18.99 13.45 5.20
N VAL A 182 -18.32 14.18 4.30
CA VAL A 182 -18.17 13.84 2.88
C VAL A 182 -17.70 12.40 2.65
N TYR A 183 -16.79 11.88 3.47
CA TYR A 183 -16.31 10.50 3.33
C TYR A 183 -17.41 9.43 3.53
N HIS A 184 -18.50 9.73 4.25
CA HIS A 184 -19.67 8.84 4.35
C HIS A 184 -20.40 8.73 3.02
N HIS A 185 -20.62 9.87 2.35
CA HIS A 185 -21.28 9.87 1.04
C HIS A 185 -20.47 9.11 0.00
N LEU A 186 -19.14 9.26 0.04
CA LEU A 186 -18.25 8.46 -0.79
C LEU A 186 -18.34 6.97 -0.46
N ALA A 187 -18.40 6.60 0.83
CA ALA A 187 -18.59 5.21 1.23
C ALA A 187 -19.93 4.64 0.75
N ASP A 188 -21.03 5.40 0.85
CA ASP A 188 -22.34 5.00 0.33
C ASP A 188 -22.31 4.77 -1.19
N GLN A 189 -21.62 5.64 -1.95
CA GLN A 189 -21.45 5.48 -3.39
C GLN A 189 -20.55 4.29 -3.76
N LEU A 190 -19.54 3.98 -2.94
CA LEU A 190 -18.64 2.85 -3.14
C LEU A 190 -19.29 1.51 -2.79
N ARG A 191 -20.21 1.47 -1.83
CA ARG A 191 -20.86 0.26 -1.33
C ARG A 191 -21.31 -0.71 -2.45
N PRO A 192 -22.11 -0.31 -3.45
CA PRO A 192 -22.54 -1.23 -4.50
C PRO A 192 -21.38 -1.80 -5.33
N LEU A 193 -20.31 -1.03 -5.52
CA LEU A 193 -19.11 -1.49 -6.25
C LEU A 193 -18.32 -2.51 -5.40
N VAL A 194 -18.17 -2.23 -4.10
CA VAL A 194 -17.53 -3.13 -3.14
C VAL A 194 -18.28 -4.45 -3.05
N GLU A 195 -19.61 -4.42 -2.89
CA GLU A 195 -20.47 -5.60 -2.83
C GLU A 195 -20.42 -6.43 -4.13
N ALA A 196 -20.40 -5.76 -5.30
CA ALA A 196 -20.30 -6.44 -6.58
C ALA A 196 -18.95 -7.16 -6.80
N ALA A 197 -17.88 -6.65 -6.19
CA ALA A 197 -16.53 -7.20 -6.28
C ALA A 197 -16.15 -8.12 -5.09
N GLU A 198 -17.13 -8.50 -4.27
CA GLU A 198 -16.94 -9.46 -3.17
C GLU A 198 -16.55 -10.85 -3.69
N THR A 199 -15.65 -11.50 -2.95
CA THR A 199 -15.08 -12.80 -3.32
C THR A 199 -15.43 -13.85 -2.26
N ASP A 200 -15.19 -15.13 -2.55
CA ASP A 200 -15.54 -16.24 -1.66
C ASP A 200 -14.88 -16.18 -0.27
N CYS A 201 -13.85 -15.34 -0.08
CA CYS A 201 -13.24 -15.12 1.23
C CYS A 201 -14.00 -14.09 2.10
N GLY A 202 -15.15 -13.58 1.65
CA GLY A 202 -15.96 -12.58 2.35
C GLY A 202 -15.45 -11.14 2.23
N PHE A 203 -14.43 -10.91 1.38
CA PHE A 203 -13.87 -9.58 1.13
C PHE A 203 -13.86 -9.24 -0.36
N SER A 204 -13.98 -7.94 -0.63
CA SER A 204 -13.98 -7.34 -1.95
C SER A 204 -12.59 -7.01 -2.46
N SER A 205 -12.36 -7.20 -3.77
CA SER A 205 -11.14 -6.72 -4.43
C SER A 205 -11.13 -5.20 -4.62
N ILE A 206 -12.25 -4.52 -4.34
CA ILE A 206 -12.31 -3.07 -4.18
C ILE A 206 -12.23 -2.74 -2.69
N GLY A 207 -11.04 -2.31 -2.27
CA GLY A 207 -10.75 -1.83 -0.94
C GLY A 207 -10.70 -0.30 -0.85
N ILE A 208 -10.41 0.19 0.35
CA ILE A 208 -10.30 1.61 0.67
C ILE A 208 -8.98 1.92 1.37
N VAL A 209 -8.51 3.16 1.20
CA VAL A 209 -7.46 3.74 2.03
C VAL A 209 -8.13 4.53 3.15
N ALA A 210 -7.91 4.07 4.39
CA ALA A 210 -8.42 4.67 5.61
C ALA A 210 -7.29 4.76 6.65
N GLY A 211 -7.01 5.96 7.15
CA GLY A 211 -5.92 6.21 8.10
C GLY A 211 -6.20 5.70 9.51
N ALA A 212 -5.15 5.35 10.25
CA ALA A 212 -5.23 4.95 11.66
C ALA A 212 -5.48 6.10 12.64
N THR A 213 -5.46 7.36 12.18
CA THR A 213 -5.56 8.55 13.05
C THR A 213 -6.92 8.69 13.74
N TYR A 214 -7.99 8.14 13.14
CA TYR A 214 -9.35 8.27 13.63
C TYR A 214 -10.02 6.88 13.76
N PRO A 215 -9.75 6.14 14.85
CA PRO A 215 -10.27 4.78 15.04
C PRO A 215 -11.80 4.67 14.94
N GLU A 216 -12.52 5.67 15.47
CA GLU A 216 -13.98 5.71 15.42
C GLU A 216 -14.51 5.83 13.98
N GLU A 217 -13.86 6.67 13.16
CA GLU A 217 -14.20 6.83 11.73
C GLU A 217 -13.86 5.56 10.93
N ALA A 218 -12.77 4.86 11.28
CA ALA A 218 -12.41 3.59 10.66
C ALA A 218 -13.43 2.48 10.99
N ALA A 219 -13.87 2.39 12.25
CA ALA A 219 -14.92 1.46 12.67
C ALA A 219 -16.26 1.78 12.00
N GLU A 220 -16.54 3.07 11.78
CA GLU A 220 -17.69 3.52 11.01
C GLU A 220 -17.61 3.13 9.54
N LEU A 221 -16.47 3.35 8.90
CA LEU A 221 -16.24 2.90 7.54
C LEU A 221 -16.41 1.38 7.40
N ARG A 222 -16.00 0.58 8.39
CA ARG A 222 -16.24 -0.88 8.37
C ARG A 222 -17.74 -1.19 8.38
N ARG A 223 -18.55 -0.46 9.15
CA ARG A 223 -20.03 -0.60 9.13
C ARG A 223 -20.62 -0.18 7.78
N LEU A 224 -20.06 0.87 7.16
CA LEU A 224 -20.50 1.36 5.86
C LEU A 224 -20.05 0.49 4.68
N LEU A 225 -18.93 -0.22 4.81
CA LEU A 225 -18.33 -1.03 3.75
C LEU A 225 -17.89 -2.40 4.32
N PRO A 226 -18.84 -3.31 4.63
CA PRO A 226 -18.57 -4.51 5.42
C PRO A 226 -17.52 -5.44 4.82
N SER A 227 -17.46 -5.57 3.50
CA SER A 227 -16.51 -6.45 2.80
C SER A 227 -15.31 -5.71 2.19
N ALA A 228 -15.18 -4.39 2.35
CA ALA A 228 -14.02 -3.67 1.81
C ALA A 228 -12.71 -4.07 2.54
N LEU A 229 -11.63 -4.24 1.79
CA LEU A 229 -10.29 -4.34 2.35
C LEU A 229 -9.75 -2.97 2.74
N PHE A 230 -9.14 -2.85 3.92
CA PHE A 230 -8.56 -1.59 4.40
C PHE A 230 -7.06 -1.57 4.13
N LEU A 231 -6.56 -0.58 3.39
CA LEU A 231 -5.15 -0.23 3.38
C LEU A 231 -4.93 0.91 4.38
N VAL A 232 -4.29 0.59 5.51
CA VAL A 232 -4.09 1.54 6.60
C VAL A 232 -2.68 2.15 6.51
N PRO A 233 -2.52 3.41 6.08
CA PRO A 233 -1.22 4.04 6.00
C PRO A 233 -0.67 4.44 7.37
N GLY A 234 0.65 4.41 7.51
CA GLY A 234 1.36 5.26 8.47
C GLY A 234 1.61 4.66 9.86
N PHE A 235 1.55 3.34 10.03
CA PHE A 235 1.86 2.69 11.29
C PHE A 235 3.29 3.02 11.78
N GLY A 236 3.43 3.30 13.08
CA GLY A 236 4.70 3.62 13.75
C GLY A 236 5.25 5.04 13.51
N ALA A 237 5.07 5.63 12.31
CA ALA A 237 5.59 6.97 12.01
C ALA A 237 4.58 8.10 12.26
N GLN A 238 3.28 7.78 12.30
CA GLN A 238 2.20 8.75 12.51
C GLN A 238 1.54 8.64 13.90
N GLY A 239 2.16 7.90 14.84
CA GLY A 239 1.75 7.87 16.24
C GLY A 239 0.54 7.00 16.57
N GLY A 240 -0.05 6.29 15.60
CA GLY A 240 -1.11 5.31 15.85
C GLY A 240 -0.55 3.98 16.35
N GLY A 241 -1.15 3.43 17.41
CA GLY A 241 -0.85 2.11 17.93
C GLY A 241 -1.53 1.00 17.11
N ARG A 242 -1.40 -0.25 17.61
CA ARG A 242 -1.97 -1.44 16.95
C ARG A 242 -3.49 -1.37 16.89
N ASP A 243 -4.13 -1.03 18.01
CA ASP A 243 -5.58 -1.06 18.13
C ASP A 243 -6.23 -0.01 17.22
N GLU A 244 -5.60 1.17 17.11
CA GLU A 244 -6.00 2.19 16.16
C GLU A 244 -5.83 1.73 14.70
N ALA A 245 -4.76 1.01 14.39
CA ALA A 245 -4.53 0.46 13.05
C ALA A 245 -5.53 -0.64 12.67
N PHE A 246 -6.08 -1.36 13.66
CA PHE A 246 -7.06 -2.43 13.46
C PHE A 246 -8.52 -2.01 13.68
N ALA A 247 -8.79 -0.71 13.90
CA ALA A 247 -10.14 -0.25 14.19
C ALA A 247 -11.16 -0.55 13.07
N GLY A 248 -10.70 -0.68 11.82
CA GLY A 248 -11.50 -1.11 10.67
C GLY A 248 -11.40 -2.60 10.34
N PHE A 249 -10.73 -3.42 11.14
CA PHE A 249 -10.54 -4.86 10.90
C PHE A 249 -11.63 -5.67 11.61
N VAL A 250 -11.74 -6.94 11.26
CA VAL A 250 -12.69 -7.90 11.86
C VAL A 250 -11.94 -9.13 12.38
N ASP A 251 -12.55 -9.88 13.30
CA ASP A 251 -11.97 -11.13 13.78
C ASP A 251 -11.95 -12.19 12.67
N GLY A 252 -10.75 -12.71 12.38
CA GLY A 252 -10.51 -13.81 11.45
C GLY A 252 -9.96 -15.07 12.15
N PRO A 253 -9.79 -16.17 11.41
CA PRO A 253 -9.35 -17.45 11.98
C PRO A 253 -7.94 -17.42 12.60
N GLU A 254 -7.05 -16.60 12.04
CA GLU A 254 -5.65 -16.46 12.49
C GLU A 254 -5.39 -15.15 13.26
N GLY A 255 -6.44 -14.38 13.55
CA GLY A 255 -6.37 -13.03 14.14
C GLY A 255 -7.13 -12.00 13.31
N PRO A 256 -6.99 -10.69 13.62
CA PRO A 256 -7.66 -9.63 12.90
C PRO A 256 -7.35 -9.64 11.39
N GLU A 257 -8.39 -9.54 10.56
CA GLU A 257 -8.31 -9.51 9.10
C GLU A 257 -9.21 -8.43 8.50
N GLY A 258 -9.25 -8.35 7.16
CA GLY A 258 -10.01 -7.33 6.43
C GLY A 258 -9.19 -6.12 6.00
N GLY A 259 -7.87 -6.24 6.03
CA GLY A 259 -6.97 -5.21 5.50
C GLY A 259 -5.50 -5.51 5.73
N VAL A 260 -4.67 -4.54 5.38
CA VAL A 260 -3.24 -4.52 5.66
C VAL A 260 -2.80 -3.20 6.24
N VAL A 261 -1.79 -3.26 7.12
CA VAL A 261 -1.24 -2.09 7.81
C VAL A 261 0.10 -1.75 7.20
N ASN A 262 0.20 -0.57 6.59
CA ASN A 262 1.41 -0.14 5.93
C ASN A 262 2.42 0.48 6.91
N ALA A 263 3.64 -0.04 6.88
CA ALA A 263 4.81 0.56 7.49
C ALA A 263 5.92 0.71 6.44
N SER A 264 6.43 1.92 6.27
CA SER A 264 7.47 2.23 5.28
C SER A 264 8.78 2.61 5.98
N ARG A 265 8.93 3.88 6.39
CA ARG A 265 10.16 4.40 7.01
C ARG A 265 10.64 3.62 8.23
N GLY A 266 9.73 3.13 9.07
CA GLY A 266 10.09 2.33 10.25
C GLY A 266 10.81 1.01 9.92
N ILE A 267 10.58 0.47 8.71
CA ILE A 267 11.22 -0.76 8.22
C ILE A 267 12.39 -0.43 7.29
N SER A 268 12.20 0.50 6.36
CA SER A 268 13.20 0.85 5.34
C SER A 268 14.38 1.65 5.91
N PHE A 269 14.15 2.43 6.96
CA PHE A 269 15.12 3.36 7.53
C PHE A 269 15.07 3.39 9.07
N PRO A 270 15.20 2.24 9.77
CA PRO A 270 15.34 2.26 11.22
C PRO A 270 16.63 2.99 11.61
N ALA A 271 16.64 3.64 12.77
CA ALA A 271 17.76 4.47 13.22
C ALA A 271 19.10 3.72 13.15
N ASP A 272 19.13 2.46 13.61
CA ASP A 272 20.33 1.61 13.62
C ASP A 272 20.84 1.27 12.20
N ALA A 273 19.99 1.32 11.17
CA ALA A 273 20.40 1.10 9.79
C ALA A 273 21.04 2.35 9.16
N ALA A 274 20.75 3.55 9.67
CA ALA A 274 21.30 4.80 9.13
C ALA A 274 22.83 4.89 9.31
N ASP A 275 23.32 4.39 10.46
CA ASP A 275 24.73 4.40 10.84
C ASP A 275 25.46 3.08 10.55
N ALA A 276 24.80 2.13 9.88
CA ALA A 276 25.38 0.84 9.54
C ALA A 276 26.62 1.01 8.63
N SER A 277 27.73 0.41 9.04
CA SER A 277 29.02 0.47 8.31
C SER A 277 29.25 -0.74 7.39
N THR A 278 28.44 -1.78 7.52
CA THR A 278 28.50 -3.00 6.70
C THR A 278 27.10 -3.45 6.29
N GLU A 279 26.99 -4.21 5.20
CA GLU A 279 25.72 -4.82 4.80
C GLU A 279 25.17 -5.76 5.88
N ALA A 280 26.04 -6.50 6.58
CA ALA A 280 25.61 -7.41 7.64
C ALA A 280 24.93 -6.68 8.80
N SER A 281 25.53 -5.57 9.28
CA SER A 281 24.92 -4.74 10.32
C SER A 281 23.64 -4.05 9.84
N TRP A 282 23.59 -3.64 8.57
CA TRP A 282 22.39 -3.07 7.98
C TRP A 282 21.25 -4.11 7.92
N ARG A 283 21.53 -5.33 7.43
CA ARG A 283 20.56 -6.43 7.37
C ARG A 283 19.99 -6.76 8.74
N GLN A 284 20.85 -6.80 9.76
CA GLN A 284 20.43 -7.05 11.15
C GLN A 284 19.47 -5.97 11.66
N ALA A 285 19.77 -4.69 11.39
CA ALA A 285 18.89 -3.58 11.78
C ALA A 285 17.52 -3.64 11.09
N ILE A 286 17.50 -3.98 9.78
CA ILE A 286 16.27 -4.17 9.02
C ILE A 286 15.46 -5.35 9.56
N ASP A 287 16.11 -6.49 9.83
CA ASP A 287 15.43 -7.66 10.41
C ASP A 287 14.82 -7.35 11.77
N ALA A 288 15.57 -6.68 12.65
CA ALA A 288 15.08 -6.30 13.97
C ALA A 288 13.86 -5.37 13.87
N ALA A 289 13.90 -4.38 12.97
CA ALA A 289 12.78 -3.47 12.73
C ALA A 289 11.55 -4.19 12.16
N LEU A 290 11.77 -5.12 11.23
CA LEU A 290 10.72 -5.93 10.63
C LEU A 290 10.08 -6.87 11.66
N ASP A 291 10.88 -7.59 12.44
CA ASP A 291 10.41 -8.50 13.47
C ASP A 291 9.65 -7.74 14.57
N ALA A 292 10.09 -6.53 14.93
CA ALA A 292 9.38 -5.65 15.85
C ALA A 292 8.03 -5.19 15.29
N ALA A 293 7.97 -4.81 14.01
CA ALA A 293 6.73 -4.40 13.35
C ALA A 293 5.73 -5.57 13.28
N ILE A 294 6.17 -6.75 12.85
CA ILE A 294 5.35 -7.96 12.83
C ILE A 294 4.86 -8.29 14.23
N THR A 295 5.76 -8.34 15.22
CA THR A 295 5.40 -8.61 16.62
C THR A 295 4.36 -7.64 17.16
N THR A 296 4.47 -6.35 16.82
CA THR A 296 3.51 -5.35 17.27
C THR A 296 2.13 -5.58 16.65
N LEU A 297 2.05 -6.08 15.42
CA LEU A 297 0.78 -6.35 14.74
C LEU A 297 0.19 -7.72 15.11
N THR A 298 0.99 -8.67 15.62
CA THR A 298 0.53 -10.04 15.93
C THR A 298 0.31 -10.31 17.42
N ARG A 299 0.84 -9.49 18.33
CA ARG A 299 0.59 -9.63 19.77
C ARG A 299 -0.91 -9.59 20.06
N ARG A 300 -1.38 -10.62 20.78
CA ARG A 300 -2.75 -10.75 21.28
C ARG A 300 -2.92 -9.96 22.57
#